data_AF-A0A821V8L2-F1
#
_entry.id   AF-A0A821V8L2-F1
#
_cell.length_a   1.000
_cell.length_b   1.000
_cell.length_c   1.000
_cell.angle_alpha   90.00
_cell.angle_beta   90.00
_cell.angle_gamma   90.00
#
_symmetry.space_group_name_H-M   'P 1'
#
loop_
_entity.id
_entity.type
_entity.pdbx_description
1 polymer ?
#
loop_
_entity_poly.entity_id
_entity_poly.type
_entity_poly.pdbx_seq_one_letter_code
_entity_poly.pdbx_strand_id
1 'polypeptide(L)'
;MGRLKTGTPARLETKTIDFSKTIAHKGDNPPLPFSFLNKHVWIKPEEQLNCHLTMTTPELADIVRRNAHLSRHVSQDARSPRYC
;
A
#
# COMPACT_ATOMS: atom_id res chain seq x y z
N MET A 1 0.57 3.49 -31.20
CA MET A 1 1.22 2.94 -29.99
C MET A 1 0.45 3.43 -28.77
N GLY A 2 0.15 2.55 -27.80
CA GLY A 2 -0.61 2.92 -26.58
C GLY A 2 0.27 3.49 -25.47
N ARG A 3 -0.32 4.25 -24.55
CA ARG A 3 0.36 4.82 -23.37
C ARG A 3 -0.21 4.23 -22.09
N LEU A 4 0.62 3.56 -21.30
CA LEU A 4 0.28 3.04 -19.97
C LEU A 4 0.62 4.06 -18.89
N LYS A 5 -0.16 4.08 -17.81
CA LYS A 5 0.08 4.91 -16.62
C LYS A 5 -0.01 4.04 -15.38
N THR A 6 0.90 4.30 -14.43
CA THR A 6 0.91 3.70 -13.10
C THR A 6 1.06 4.80 -12.06
N GLY A 7 0.33 4.68 -10.95
CA GLY A 7 0.45 5.56 -9.80
C GLY A 7 1.41 4.99 -8.75
N THR A 8 1.87 5.81 -7.83
CA THR A 8 2.65 5.36 -6.68
C THR A 8 2.26 6.20 -5.46
N PRO A 9 2.01 5.58 -4.30
CA PRO A 9 1.67 6.33 -3.10
C PRO A 9 2.85 7.17 -2.59
N ALA A 10 2.54 8.18 -1.78
CA ALA A 10 3.54 8.96 -1.06
C ALA A 10 4.26 8.07 -0.02
N ARG A 11 5.53 8.39 0.27
CA ARG A 11 6.30 7.74 1.33
C ARG A 11 6.24 8.63 2.56
N LEU A 12 5.97 8.04 3.72
CA LEU A 12 5.78 8.75 4.98
C LEU A 12 6.95 8.50 5.92
N GLU A 13 7.27 9.48 6.76
CA GLU A 13 8.27 9.33 7.81
C GLU A 13 7.67 8.59 9.01
N THR A 14 8.25 7.43 9.37
CA THR A 14 7.75 6.54 10.43
C THR A 14 7.50 7.24 11.76
N LYS A 15 8.38 8.18 12.16
CA LYS A 15 8.28 8.90 13.44
C LYS A 15 7.04 9.79 13.57
N THR A 16 6.40 10.09 12.45
CA THR A 16 5.20 10.97 12.41
C THR A 16 3.89 10.19 12.50
N ILE A 17 3.94 8.86 12.60
CA ILE A 17 2.77 7.98 12.58
C ILE A 17 2.47 7.49 14.00
N ASP A 18 1.23 7.68 14.43
CA ASP A 18 0.71 7.12 15.68
C ASP A 18 0.23 5.68 15.46
N PHE A 19 1.14 4.71 15.64
CA PHE A 19 0.85 3.29 15.45
C PHE A 19 -0.13 2.71 16.47
N SER A 20 -0.39 3.39 17.60
CA SER A 20 -1.35 2.92 18.62
C SER A 20 -2.81 2.90 18.10
N LYS A 21 -3.10 3.68 17.06
CA LYS A 21 -4.41 3.77 16.41
C LYS A 21 -4.53 2.85 15.18
N THR A 22 -3.58 1.96 14.98
CA THR A 22 -3.53 1.05 13.83
C THR A 22 -3.70 -0.39 14.27
N ILE A 23 -4.14 -1.25 13.35
CA ILE A 23 -4.22 -2.69 13.60
C ILE A 23 -2.93 -3.32 13.10
N ALA A 24 -2.12 -3.86 14.02
CA ALA A 24 -0.91 -4.60 13.67
C ALA A 24 -1.28 -5.94 13.01
N HIS A 25 -0.65 -6.24 11.88
CA HIS A 25 -0.80 -7.48 11.14
C HIS A 25 0.54 -8.18 11.05
N LYS A 26 0.61 -9.34 11.71
CA LYS A 26 1.81 -10.17 11.78
C LYS A 26 2.00 -10.94 10.48
N GLY A 27 3.24 -11.34 10.22
CA GLY A 27 3.54 -12.34 9.21
C GLY A 27 3.04 -13.72 9.61
N ASP A 28 3.04 -14.64 8.66
CA ASP A 28 2.67 -16.04 8.90
C ASP A 28 3.68 -16.73 9.84
N ASN A 29 3.20 -17.67 10.65
CA ASN A 29 4.04 -18.50 11.49
C ASN A 29 3.64 -19.98 11.36
N PRO A 30 4.47 -20.84 10.72
CA PRO A 30 5.79 -20.53 10.16
C PRO A 30 5.71 -19.78 8.81
N PRO A 31 6.69 -18.90 8.49
CA PRO A 31 6.72 -18.21 7.21
C PRO A 31 7.12 -19.16 6.08
N LEU A 32 6.42 -19.05 4.94
CA LEU A 32 6.66 -19.89 3.78
C LEU A 32 7.77 -19.28 2.88
N PRO A 33 8.82 -20.06 2.53
CA PRO A 33 9.81 -19.58 1.58
C PRO A 33 9.22 -19.45 0.18
N PHE A 34 9.54 -18.35 -0.52
CA PHE A 34 9.08 -18.13 -1.89
C PHE A 34 9.74 -19.08 -2.90
N SER A 35 11.03 -19.41 -2.70
CA SER A 35 11.79 -20.30 -3.58
C SER A 35 11.68 -21.75 -3.13
N PHE A 36 11.42 -22.66 -4.07
CA PHE A 36 11.40 -24.11 -3.82
C PHE A 36 12.75 -24.70 -3.38
N LEU A 37 13.87 -23.98 -3.61
CA LEU A 37 15.20 -24.44 -3.18
C LEU A 37 15.43 -24.24 -1.67
N ASN A 38 14.62 -23.39 -1.03
CA ASN A 38 14.75 -23.07 0.39
C ASN A 38 13.78 -23.91 1.23
N LYS A 39 14.27 -24.46 2.34
CA LYS A 39 13.44 -25.21 3.30
C LYS A 39 12.81 -24.33 4.37
N HIS A 40 13.35 -23.13 4.59
CA HIS A 40 12.88 -22.17 5.58
C HIS A 40 13.20 -20.74 5.13
N VAL A 41 12.49 -19.77 5.69
CA VAL A 41 12.84 -18.35 5.60
C VAL A 41 13.97 -18.05 6.60
N TRP A 42 14.94 -17.23 6.20
CA TRP A 42 16.16 -16.95 6.99
C TRP A 42 15.90 -16.16 8.28
N ILE A 43 14.84 -15.36 8.32
CA ILE A 43 14.41 -14.57 9.48
C ILE A 43 13.37 -15.35 10.29
N LYS A 44 13.49 -15.32 11.62
CA LYS A 44 12.53 -15.98 12.51
C LYS A 44 11.17 -15.27 12.47
N PRO A 45 10.05 -15.99 12.64
CA PRO A 45 8.71 -15.38 12.62
C PRO A 45 8.58 -14.18 13.57
N GLU A 46 9.14 -14.27 14.77
CA GLU A 46 9.10 -13.23 15.81
C GLU A 46 9.98 -12.01 15.53
N GLU A 47 10.95 -12.13 14.61
CA GLU A 47 11.85 -11.05 14.20
C GLU A 47 11.30 -10.28 12.97
N GLN A 48 10.25 -10.79 12.32
CA GLN A 48 9.61 -10.10 11.20
C GLN A 48 8.87 -8.84 11.65
N LEU A 49 8.94 -7.79 10.83
CA LEU A 49 8.23 -6.54 11.09
C LEU A 49 6.73 -6.70 10.83
N ASN A 50 5.92 -6.09 11.69
CA ASN A 50 4.48 -6.03 11.49
C ASN A 50 4.14 -4.99 10.42
N CYS A 51 3.14 -5.31 9.61
CA CYS A 51 2.41 -4.30 8.84
C CYS A 51 1.34 -3.66 9.72
N HIS A 52 0.89 -2.46 9.36
CA HIS A 52 -0.11 -1.71 10.12
C HIS A 52 -1.27 -1.33 9.20
N LEU A 53 -2.49 -1.74 9.56
CA LEU A 53 -3.70 -1.44 8.80
C LEU A 53 -4.42 -0.23 9.40
N THR A 54 -4.91 0.62 8.49
CA THR A 54 -5.78 1.76 8.76
C THR A 54 -6.87 1.82 7.70
N MET A 55 -7.95 2.55 7.98
CA MET A 55 -9.04 2.76 7.04
C MET A 55 -9.17 4.23 6.68
N THR A 56 -9.64 4.49 5.46
CA THR A 56 -10.03 5.83 5.04
C THR A 56 -11.36 6.22 5.70
N THR A 57 -11.64 7.52 5.75
CA THR A 57 -12.88 8.06 6.30
C THR A 57 -13.69 8.80 5.24
N PRO A 58 -15.00 9.05 5.46
CA PRO A 58 -15.82 9.84 4.54
C PRO A 58 -15.23 11.24 4.26
N GLU A 59 -14.65 11.88 5.27
CA GLU A 59 -14.04 13.20 5.15
C GLU A 59 -12.86 13.19 4.17
N LEU A 60 -12.04 12.12 4.18
CA LEU A 60 -10.97 11.95 3.20
C LEU A 60 -11.53 11.83 1.79
N ALA A 61 -12.62 11.09 1.60
CA ALA A 61 -13.26 10.96 0.29
C ALA A 61 -13.72 12.33 -0.24
N ASP A 62 -14.24 13.21 0.62
CA ASP A 62 -14.64 14.57 0.24
C ASP A 62 -13.46 15.47 -0.09
N ILE A 63 -12.33 15.33 0.61
CA ILE A 63 -11.08 16.00 0.24
C ILE A 63 -10.62 15.56 -1.15
N VAL A 64 -10.63 14.26 -1.43
CA VAL A 64 -10.24 13.71 -2.74
C VAL A 64 -11.16 14.23 -3.85
N ARG A 65 -12.49 14.18 -3.66
CA ARG A 65 -13.47 14.66 -4.65
C ARG A 65 -13.28 16.14 -4.98
N ARG A 66 -13.10 16.99 -3.96
CA ARG A 66 -12.88 18.44 -4.16
C ARG A 66 -11.61 18.73 -4.95
N ASN A 67 -10.57 17.92 -4.80
CA ASN A 67 -9.26 18.14 -5.43
C ASN A 67 -9.00 17.30 -6.68
N ALA A 68 -9.96 16.47 -7.12
CA ALA A 68 -9.77 15.55 -8.24
C ALA A 68 -9.33 16.26 -9.54
N HIS A 69 -9.79 17.50 -9.75
CA HIS A 69 -9.43 18.34 -10.88
C HIS A 69 -7.93 18.68 -10.97
N LEU A 70 -7.20 18.63 -9.85
CA LEU A 70 -5.76 18.86 -9.79
C LEU A 70 -4.95 17.63 -10.24
N SER A 71 -5.56 16.45 -10.31
CA SER A 71 -4.87 15.20 -10.64
C SER A 71 -4.80 14.98 -12.15
N ARG A 72 -3.63 15.30 -12.74
CA ARG A 72 -3.32 14.96 -14.15
C ARG A 72 -3.27 13.45 -14.42
N HIS A 73 -3.13 12.65 -13.38
CA HIS A 73 -3.17 11.19 -13.47
C HIS A 73 -4.59 10.70 -13.77
N VAL A 74 -5.59 11.33 -13.15
CA VAL A 74 -7.02 10.98 -13.28
C VAL A 74 -7.69 11.70 -14.45
N SER A 75 -7.32 12.95 -14.75
CA SER A 75 -8.05 13.80 -15.70
C SER A 75 -7.72 13.60 -17.19
N GLN A 76 -6.73 12.78 -17.53
CA GLN A 76 -6.29 12.62 -18.93
C GLN A 76 -6.88 11.38 -19.60
N ASP A 77 -7.33 11.60 -20.83
CA ASP A 77 -7.96 10.66 -21.79
C ASP A 77 -7.03 9.55 -22.34
N ALA A 78 -6.10 9.06 -21.51
CA ALA A 78 -5.30 7.88 -21.84
C ALA A 78 -6.04 6.64 -21.35
N ARG A 79 -6.03 5.55 -22.13
CA ARG A 79 -6.51 4.23 -21.67
C ARG A 79 -5.67 3.77 -20.47
N SER A 80 -6.14 4.08 -19.28
CA SER A 80 -5.64 3.48 -18.04
C SER A 80 -6.05 2.01 -17.96
N PRO A 81 -5.33 1.17 -17.20
CA PRO A 81 -5.80 -0.17 -16.87
C PRO A 81 -7.24 -0.14 -16.34
N ARG A 82 -8.02 -1.21 -16.57
CA ARG A 82 -9.38 -1.31 -15.98
C ARG A 82 -9.37 -1.40 -14.45
N TYR A 83 -8.21 -1.71 -13.87
CA TYR A 83 -7.99 -1.74 -12.43
C TYR A 83 -7.31 -0.45 -12.00
N CYS A 84 -8.10 0.45 -11.40
CA CYS A 84 -7.71 1.76 -10.89
C CYS A 84 -7.95 1.85 -9.40
#